data_AF-U7G696-F1
#
_entry.id   AF-U7G696-F1
#
_cell.length_a   1.000
_cell.length_b   1.000
_cell.length_c   1.000
_cell.angle_alpha   90.00
_cell.angle_beta   90.00
_cell.angle_gamma   90.00
#
_symmetry.space_group_name_H-M   'P 1'
#
loop_
_entity.id
_entity.type
_entity.pdbx_description
1 polymer ?
#
loop_
_entity_poly.entity_id
_entity_poly.type
_entity_poly.pdbx_seq_one_letter_code
_entity_poly.pdbx_strand_id
1 'polypeptide(L)'
;MSFQGLQAKYNRLHGESAAWKLLRADNSPHILAFISDLFAEESEVPFGRARIRLDAEINRLRELGLWQTETAANTYLNQWIASGWLRELDDSLTKTDASETALRFCRNLDERTSGTTASHLRIVQEAVRELAVAISPNVDERVTLLEHKKAELEREIADLRAGVVKELSEQQQRERIREVYQLASVLTGDFRRVEDEIRLRIPDQG
;
A
#
# COMPACT_ATOMS: atom_id res chain seq x y z
N MET A 1 7.50 -26.17 11.45
CA MET A 1 8.72 -25.96 10.63
C MET A 1 9.91 -25.80 11.57
N SER A 2 11.05 -26.47 11.31
CA SER A 2 12.28 -26.29 12.10
C SER A 2 12.95 -24.95 11.76
N PHE A 3 13.70 -24.38 12.71
CA PHE A 3 14.47 -23.14 12.51
C PHE A 3 15.39 -23.24 11.28
N GLN A 4 16.09 -24.38 11.12
CA GLN A 4 16.98 -24.63 9.98
C GLN A 4 16.24 -24.58 8.63
N GLY A 5 15.02 -25.13 8.56
CA GLY A 5 14.21 -25.08 7.34
C GLY A 5 13.76 -23.66 6.99
N LEU A 6 13.40 -22.86 8.00
CA LEU A 6 13.06 -21.45 7.81
C LEU A 6 14.28 -20.62 7.37
N GLN A 7 15.43 -20.83 8.01
CA GLN A 7 16.66 -20.12 7.67
C GLN A 7 17.12 -20.43 6.24
N ALA A 8 17.08 -21.70 5.81
CA ALA A 8 17.37 -22.07 4.43
C ALA A 8 16.40 -21.42 3.43
N LYS A 9 15.09 -21.41 3.75
CA LYS A 9 14.07 -20.74 2.93
C LYS A 9 14.37 -19.25 2.77
N TYR A 10 14.66 -18.54 3.86
CA TYR A 10 14.93 -17.10 3.80
C TYR A 10 16.26 -16.77 3.15
N ASN A 11 17.30 -17.60 3.34
CA ASN A 11 18.57 -17.43 2.65
C ASN A 11 18.41 -17.56 1.12
N ARG A 12 17.60 -18.51 0.67
CA ARG A 12 17.24 -18.66 -0.74
C ARG A 12 16.50 -17.44 -1.27
N LEU A 13 15.46 -16.98 -0.57
CA LEU A 13 14.71 -15.77 -0.96
C LEU A 13 15.61 -14.53 -1.02
N HIS A 14 16.53 -14.38 -0.07
CA HIS A 14 17.51 -13.30 -0.04
C HIS A 14 18.48 -13.35 -1.23
N GLY A 15 18.84 -14.54 -1.71
CA GLY A 15 19.72 -14.76 -2.86
C GLY A 15 19.02 -14.73 -4.23
N GLU A 16 17.74 -15.10 -4.31
CA GLU A 16 17.02 -15.27 -5.59
C GLU A 16 16.04 -14.13 -5.88
N SER A 17 15.42 -13.53 -4.85
CA SER A 17 14.41 -12.48 -5.06
C SER A 17 15.04 -11.18 -5.54
N ALA A 18 14.76 -10.81 -6.78
CA ALA A 18 15.17 -9.51 -7.34
C ALA A 18 14.55 -8.34 -6.55
N ALA A 19 13.34 -8.50 -6.01
CA ALA A 19 12.70 -7.49 -5.16
C ALA A 19 13.47 -7.27 -3.85
N TRP A 20 13.89 -8.35 -3.17
CA TRP A 20 14.70 -8.23 -1.96
C TRP A 20 16.08 -7.63 -2.27
N LYS A 21 16.70 -8.04 -3.38
CA LYS A 21 17.95 -7.43 -3.85
C LYS A 21 17.81 -5.93 -4.09
N LEU A 22 16.72 -5.48 -4.72
CA LEU A 22 16.43 -4.07 -4.94
C LEU A 22 16.29 -3.31 -3.62
N LEU A 23 15.53 -3.85 -2.67
CA LEU A 23 15.32 -3.22 -1.35
C LEU A 23 16.62 -3.12 -0.52
N ARG A 24 17.60 -3.99 -0.77
CA ARG A 24 18.90 -4.02 -0.10
C ARG A 24 19.98 -3.20 -0.80
N ALA A 25 19.80 -2.84 -2.07
CA ALA A 25 20.83 -2.14 -2.84
C ALA A 25 21.27 -0.84 -2.16
N ASP A 26 22.56 -0.50 -2.19
CA ASP A 26 23.09 0.67 -1.48
C ASP A 26 22.44 1.99 -1.93
N ASN A 27 22.11 2.09 -3.21
CA ASN A 27 21.41 3.22 -3.81
C ASN A 27 19.90 2.98 -4.00
N SER A 28 19.30 2.03 -3.26
CA SER A 28 17.89 1.67 -3.37
C SER A 28 16.93 2.88 -3.34
N PRO A 29 17.10 3.88 -2.45
CA PRO A 29 16.23 5.06 -2.45
C PRO A 29 16.22 5.81 -3.78
N HIS A 30 17.38 5.99 -4.41
CA HIS A 30 17.49 6.66 -5.71
C HIS A 30 16.88 5.83 -6.84
N ILE A 31 17.10 4.51 -6.82
CA ILE A 31 16.52 3.59 -7.81
C ILE A 31 15.00 3.61 -7.72
N LEU A 32 14.45 3.46 -6.52
CA LEU A 32 13.00 3.43 -6.28
C LEU A 32 12.36 4.77 -6.63
N ALA A 33 12.97 5.89 -6.24
CA ALA A 33 12.49 7.23 -6.58
C ALA A 33 12.46 7.42 -8.10
N PHE A 34 13.54 7.07 -8.79
CA PHE A 34 13.63 7.22 -10.24
C PHE A 34 12.64 6.31 -10.98
N ILE A 35 12.52 5.03 -10.62
CA ILE A 35 11.54 4.12 -11.25
C ILE A 35 10.11 4.61 -10.97
N SER A 36 9.81 5.08 -9.76
CA SER A 36 8.48 5.58 -9.43
C SER A 36 8.12 6.83 -10.25
N ASP A 37 9.07 7.75 -10.44
CA ASP A 37 8.87 8.98 -11.22
C ASP A 37 8.81 8.69 -12.73
N LEU A 38 9.74 7.88 -13.25
CA LEU A 38 9.84 7.57 -14.67
C LEU A 38 8.54 6.95 -15.22
N PHE A 39 7.89 6.09 -14.43
CA PHE A 39 6.67 5.37 -14.80
C PHE A 39 5.40 5.92 -14.12
N ALA A 40 5.41 7.18 -13.70
CA ALA A 40 4.25 7.79 -13.03
C ALA A 40 3.04 7.93 -13.97
N GLU A 41 3.30 8.28 -15.24
CA GLU A 41 2.26 8.57 -16.24
C GLU A 41 2.20 7.53 -17.36
N GLU A 42 3.32 6.85 -17.62
CA GLU A 42 3.47 5.92 -18.74
C GLU A 42 3.92 4.54 -18.23
N SER A 43 3.38 3.46 -18.78
CA SER A 43 3.77 2.09 -18.43
C SER A 43 5.05 1.62 -19.13
N GLU A 44 5.43 2.30 -20.21
CA GLU A 44 6.55 1.98 -21.08
C GLU A 44 7.27 3.27 -21.46
N VAL A 45 8.60 3.26 -21.40
CA VAL A 45 9.40 4.47 -21.63
C VAL A 45 10.61 4.16 -22.50
N PRO A 46 10.84 4.87 -23.62
CA PRO A 46 12.03 4.66 -24.45
C PRO A 46 13.33 4.77 -23.64
N PHE A 47 14.25 3.84 -23.87
CA PHE A 47 15.53 3.74 -23.16
C PHE A 47 16.31 5.06 -23.23
N GLY A 48 16.37 5.66 -24.43
CA GLY A 48 17.02 6.95 -24.64
C GLY A 48 16.45 8.07 -23.75
N ARG A 49 15.12 8.10 -23.57
CA ARG A 49 14.45 9.09 -22.71
C ARG A 49 14.73 8.84 -21.24
N ALA A 50 14.67 7.57 -20.81
CA ALA A 50 15.03 7.19 -19.44
C ALA A 50 16.48 7.55 -19.11
N ARG A 51 17.42 7.31 -20.03
CA ARG A 51 18.83 7.65 -19.87
C ARG A 51 19.04 9.14 -19.66
N ILE A 52 18.41 9.97 -20.48
CA ILE A 52 18.52 11.44 -20.36
C ILE A 52 17.95 11.92 -19.01
N ARG A 53 16.78 11.40 -18.61
CA ARG A 53 16.18 11.76 -17.31
C ARG A 53 17.05 11.35 -16.13
N LEU A 54 17.60 10.13 -16.16
CA LEU A 54 18.47 9.65 -15.08
C LEU A 54 19.76 10.46 -15.00
N ASP A 55 20.35 10.81 -16.13
CA ASP A 55 21.57 11.63 -16.17
C ASP A 55 21.32 13.03 -15.56
N ALA A 56 20.20 13.65 -15.89
CA ALA A 56 19.77 14.91 -15.31
C ALA A 56 19.62 14.81 -13.77
N GLU A 57 18.99 13.75 -13.27
CA GLU A 57 18.83 13.59 -11.81
C GLU A 57 20.12 13.23 -11.09
N ILE A 58 21.01 12.44 -11.70
CA ILE A 58 22.35 12.20 -11.14
C ILE A 58 23.09 13.53 -10.99
N ASN A 59 23.09 14.38 -12.01
CA ASN A 59 23.75 15.69 -11.94
C ASN A 59 23.12 16.57 -10.86
N ARG A 60 21.78 16.65 -10.79
CA ARG A 60 21.06 17.42 -9.77
C ARG A 60 21.35 16.93 -8.34
N LEU A 61 21.32 15.62 -8.12
CA LEU A 61 21.59 15.02 -6.81
C LEU A 61 23.07 15.16 -6.41
N ARG A 62 23.98 15.20 -7.38
CA ARG A 62 25.40 15.49 -7.15
C ARG A 62 25.59 16.92 -6.63
N GLU A 63 24.94 17.90 -7.26
CA GLU A 63 24.97 19.31 -6.81
C GLU A 63 24.40 19.48 -5.39
N LEU A 64 23.37 18.70 -5.05
CA LEU A 64 22.74 18.74 -3.72
C LEU A 64 23.51 17.97 -2.64
N GLY A 65 24.61 17.29 -2.97
CA GLY A 65 25.32 16.46 -1.97
C GLY A 65 24.63 15.14 -1.65
N LEU A 66 23.56 14.77 -2.36
CA LEU A 66 22.68 13.64 -2.03
C LEU A 66 23.07 12.34 -2.72
N TRP A 67 23.71 12.40 -3.89
CA TRP A 67 24.22 11.21 -4.59
C TRP A 67 25.51 11.51 -5.36
N GLN A 68 26.65 11.11 -4.81
CA GLN A 68 27.99 11.39 -5.36
C GLN A 68 28.52 10.22 -6.20
N THR A 69 27.76 9.81 -7.22
CA THR A 69 28.20 8.74 -8.13
C THR A 69 28.95 9.29 -9.34
N GLU A 70 30.01 8.60 -9.72
CA GLU A 70 30.73 8.78 -11.00
C GLU A 70 30.22 7.84 -12.10
N THR A 71 29.29 6.94 -11.75
CA THR A 71 28.73 5.97 -12.70
C THR A 71 27.73 6.65 -13.63
N ALA A 72 27.90 6.46 -14.93
CA ALA A 72 27.01 7.02 -15.95
C ALA A 72 25.59 6.40 -15.88
N ALA A 73 24.57 7.20 -16.24
CA ALA A 73 23.16 6.77 -16.26
C ALA A 73 22.94 5.48 -17.09
N ASN A 74 23.60 5.37 -18.24
CA ASN A 74 23.52 4.16 -19.09
C ASN A 74 23.97 2.90 -18.35
N THR A 75 25.05 3.01 -17.55
CA THR A 75 25.57 1.89 -16.77
C THR A 75 24.58 1.48 -15.69
N TYR A 76 23.94 2.43 -15.03
CA TYR A 76 22.88 2.13 -14.05
C TYR A 76 21.68 1.43 -14.67
N LEU A 77 21.13 1.96 -15.78
CA LEU A 77 19.97 1.34 -16.44
C LEU A 77 20.28 -0.10 -16.84
N ASN A 78 21.46 -0.35 -17.43
CA ASN A 78 21.90 -1.70 -17.78
C ASN A 78 22.06 -2.61 -16.54
N GLN A 79 22.60 -2.09 -15.43
CA GLN A 79 22.67 -2.85 -14.18
C GLN A 79 21.29 -3.20 -13.61
N TRP A 80 20.32 -2.28 -13.73
CA TRP A 80 18.96 -2.50 -13.25
C TRP A 80 18.21 -3.52 -14.13
N ILE A 81 18.46 -3.51 -15.44
CA ILE A 81 17.98 -4.55 -16.37
C ILE A 81 18.60 -5.89 -16.02
N ALA A 82 19.92 -5.96 -15.88
CA ALA A 82 20.64 -7.19 -15.52
C ALA A 82 20.23 -7.75 -14.15
N SER A 83 19.85 -6.88 -13.22
CA SER A 83 19.35 -7.25 -11.89
C SER A 83 17.87 -7.67 -11.88
N GLY A 84 17.19 -7.57 -13.03
CA GLY A 84 15.77 -7.90 -13.19
C GLY A 84 14.81 -6.89 -12.57
N TRP A 85 15.23 -5.64 -12.37
CA TRP A 85 14.40 -4.56 -11.83
C TRP A 85 13.66 -3.80 -12.95
N LEU A 86 14.29 -3.71 -14.12
CA LEU A 86 13.67 -3.22 -15.35
C LEU A 86 13.74 -4.30 -16.42
N ARG A 87 12.85 -4.20 -17.41
CA ARG A 87 12.90 -5.01 -18.62
C ARG A 87 12.97 -4.07 -19.82
N GLU A 88 13.88 -4.36 -20.73
CA GLU A 88 13.98 -3.71 -22.02
C GLU A 88 13.40 -4.63 -23.11
N LEU A 89 12.51 -4.09 -23.95
CA LEU A 89 11.97 -4.74 -25.14
C LEU A 89 11.81 -3.65 -26.21
N ASP A 90 12.30 -3.88 -27.43
CA ASP A 90 12.17 -2.93 -28.55
C ASP A 90 12.61 -1.48 -28.21
N ASP A 91 13.75 -1.31 -27.53
CA ASP A 91 14.30 -0.02 -27.04
C ASP A 91 13.40 0.71 -26.03
N SER A 92 12.45 -0.01 -25.42
CA SER A 92 11.55 0.49 -24.41
C SER A 92 11.73 -0.22 -23.07
N LEU A 93 11.74 0.57 -22.00
CA LEU A 93 11.82 0.09 -20.63
C LEU A 93 10.43 -0.07 -20.02
N THR A 94 10.26 -1.13 -19.24
CA THR A 94 9.08 -1.41 -18.41
C THR A 94 9.49 -1.87 -17.01
N LYS A 95 8.61 -1.65 -16.02
CA LYS A 95 8.77 -2.20 -14.68
C LYS A 95 8.63 -3.73 -14.69
N THR A 96 9.45 -4.42 -13.91
CA THR A 96 9.23 -5.84 -13.62
C THR A 96 8.40 -6.03 -12.36
N ASP A 97 7.83 -7.23 -12.17
CA ASP A 97 7.12 -7.60 -10.93
C ASP A 97 7.97 -7.41 -9.68
N ALA A 98 9.29 -7.57 -9.80
CA ALA A 98 10.23 -7.35 -8.72
C ALA A 98 10.26 -5.88 -8.28
N SER A 99 10.37 -4.95 -9.24
CA SER A 99 10.34 -3.51 -8.96
C SER A 99 8.98 -3.06 -8.42
N GLU A 100 7.87 -3.56 -8.98
CA GLU A 100 6.53 -3.22 -8.49
C GLU A 100 6.30 -3.76 -7.06
N THR A 101 6.84 -4.94 -6.75
CA THR A 101 6.78 -5.51 -5.39
C THR A 101 7.57 -4.69 -4.39
N ALA A 102 8.77 -4.23 -4.75
CA ALA A 102 9.58 -3.36 -3.90
C ALA A 102 8.90 -1.99 -3.68
N LEU A 103 8.39 -1.37 -4.74
CA LEU A 103 7.67 -0.09 -4.67
C LEU A 103 6.42 -0.19 -3.78
N ARG A 104 5.62 -1.24 -3.95
CA ARG A 104 4.44 -1.50 -3.11
C ARG A 104 4.82 -1.72 -1.65
N PHE A 105 5.90 -2.44 -1.37
CA PHE A 105 6.40 -2.61 -0.01
C PHE A 105 6.75 -1.26 0.63
N CYS A 106 7.47 -0.39 -0.08
CA CYS A 106 7.81 0.94 0.42
C CYS A 106 6.58 1.83 0.66
N ARG A 107 5.59 1.82 -0.26
CA ARG A 107 4.31 2.53 -0.06
C ARG A 107 3.60 2.08 1.22
N ASN A 108 3.57 0.77 1.47
CA ASN A 108 2.96 0.22 2.68
C ASN A 108 3.68 0.65 3.98
N LEU A 109 4.99 0.94 3.94
CA LEU A 109 5.71 1.49 5.10
C LEU A 109 5.30 2.93 5.40
N ASP A 110 5.07 3.73 4.36
CA ASP A 110 4.65 5.13 4.47
C ASP A 110 3.17 5.26 4.90
N GLU A 111 2.29 4.47 4.30
CA GLU A 111 0.86 4.43 4.62
C GLU A 111 0.58 3.97 6.06
N ARG A 112 1.39 3.03 6.58
CA ARG A 112 1.33 2.62 8.00
C ARG A 112 1.63 3.77 8.96
N THR A 113 2.43 4.73 8.54
CA THR A 113 2.82 5.89 9.34
C THR A 113 1.74 6.98 9.31
N SER A 114 1.01 7.11 8.19
CA SER A 114 0.06 8.21 7.97
C SER A 114 -1.41 7.88 8.29
N GLY A 115 -1.89 6.65 8.06
CA GLY A 115 -3.33 6.32 8.09
C GLY A 115 -3.82 5.38 9.20
N THR A 116 -2.93 4.78 10.00
CA THR A 116 -3.29 3.57 10.78
C THR A 116 -4.12 3.85 12.04
N THR A 117 -3.97 5.00 12.70
CA THR A 117 -4.47 5.12 14.09
C THR A 117 -5.91 5.60 14.20
N ALA A 118 -6.33 6.57 13.37
CA ALA A 118 -7.66 7.17 13.52
C ALA A 118 -8.76 6.36 12.84
N SER A 119 -8.51 5.89 11.62
CA SER A 119 -9.52 5.18 10.82
C SER A 119 -9.78 3.75 11.30
N HIS A 120 -8.74 2.98 11.65
CA HIS A 120 -8.95 1.67 12.25
C HIS A 120 -9.60 1.75 13.64
N LEU A 121 -9.25 2.75 14.46
CA LEU A 121 -9.90 2.93 15.75
C LEU A 121 -11.40 3.21 15.58
N ARG A 122 -11.79 4.02 14.58
CA ARG A 122 -13.20 4.28 14.26
C ARG A 122 -13.94 3.01 13.84
N ILE A 123 -13.34 2.21 12.95
CA ILE A 123 -13.92 0.93 12.49
C ILE A 123 -14.07 -0.04 13.67
N VAL A 124 -13.05 -0.15 14.51
CA VAL A 124 -13.08 -1.01 15.71
C VAL A 124 -14.12 -0.51 16.71
N GLN A 125 -14.24 0.80 16.93
CA GLN A 125 -15.26 1.38 17.82
C GLN A 125 -16.69 1.12 17.32
N GLU A 126 -16.91 1.18 16.00
CA GLU A 126 -18.21 0.86 15.40
C GLU A 126 -18.52 -0.64 15.54
N ALA A 127 -17.57 -1.51 15.21
CA ALA A 127 -17.73 -2.96 15.33
C ALA A 127 -17.98 -3.40 16.79
N VAL A 128 -17.29 -2.77 17.76
CA VAL A 128 -17.52 -3.02 19.20
C VAL A 128 -18.92 -2.56 19.62
N ARG A 129 -19.40 -1.40 19.13
CA ARG A 129 -20.75 -0.93 19.41
C ARG A 129 -21.82 -1.84 18.80
N GLU A 130 -21.65 -2.25 17.55
CA GLU A 130 -22.56 -3.18 16.88
C GLU A 130 -22.61 -4.53 17.59
N LEU A 131 -21.46 -5.05 18.00
CA LEU A 131 -21.35 -6.29 18.75
C LEU A 131 -22.01 -6.19 20.13
N ALA A 132 -21.82 -5.08 20.85
CA ALA A 132 -22.47 -4.85 22.14
C ALA A 132 -24.01 -4.86 22.02
N VAL A 133 -24.56 -4.28 20.96
CA VAL A 133 -26.00 -4.31 20.67
C VAL A 133 -26.48 -5.72 20.29
N ALA A 134 -25.68 -6.46 19.53
CA ALA A 134 -26.04 -7.78 19.03
C ALA A 134 -26.00 -8.87 20.13
N ILE A 135 -25.09 -8.76 21.10
CA ILE A 135 -24.95 -9.74 22.19
C ILE A 135 -25.77 -9.33 23.43
N SER A 136 -26.15 -8.06 23.61
CA SER A 136 -26.91 -7.65 24.79
C SER A 136 -28.30 -8.33 24.83
N PRO A 137 -28.59 -9.12 25.89
CA PRO A 137 -29.91 -9.72 26.09
C PRO A 137 -30.93 -8.72 26.65
N ASN A 138 -30.50 -7.50 26.98
CA ASN A 138 -31.33 -6.46 27.60
C ASN A 138 -31.90 -5.51 26.54
N VAL A 139 -33.23 -5.48 26.44
CA VAL A 139 -33.96 -4.65 25.46
C VAL A 139 -33.74 -3.16 25.71
N ASP A 140 -33.68 -2.71 26.97
CA ASP A 140 -33.57 -1.29 27.30
C ASP A 140 -32.19 -0.71 26.93
N GLU A 141 -31.13 -1.51 27.05
CA GLU A 141 -29.79 -1.14 26.58
C GLU A 141 -29.74 -0.98 25.07
N ARG A 142 -30.39 -1.89 24.33
CA ARG A 142 -30.47 -1.83 22.86
C ARG A 142 -31.24 -0.60 22.40
N VAL A 143 -32.37 -0.28 23.05
CA VAL A 143 -33.16 0.93 22.76
C VAL A 143 -32.34 2.18 23.03
N THR A 144 -31.67 2.27 24.18
CA THR A 144 -30.82 3.43 24.53
C THR A 144 -29.73 3.69 23.48
N LEU A 145 -29.09 2.63 22.98
CA LEU A 145 -28.02 2.74 21.98
C LEU A 145 -28.56 3.16 20.61
N LEU A 146 -29.75 2.68 20.23
CA LEU A 146 -30.44 3.09 19.00
C LEU A 146 -30.96 4.54 19.08
N GLU A 147 -31.44 4.97 20.24
CA GLU A 147 -31.88 6.36 20.47
C GLU A 147 -30.70 7.33 20.35
N HIS A 148 -29.52 6.97 20.85
CA HIS A 148 -28.31 7.77 20.65
C HIS A 148 -27.96 7.90 19.16
N LYS A 149 -27.99 6.80 18.40
CA LYS A 149 -27.75 6.83 16.94
C LYS A 149 -28.79 7.70 16.22
N LYS A 150 -30.06 7.62 16.63
CA LYS A 150 -31.14 8.46 16.09
C LYS A 150 -30.87 9.94 16.35
N ALA A 151 -30.48 10.31 17.57
CA ALA A 151 -30.22 11.71 17.92
C ALA A 151 -29.03 12.29 17.13
N GLU A 152 -27.98 11.51 16.90
CA GLU A 152 -26.84 11.92 16.06
C GLU A 152 -27.28 12.17 14.61
N LEU A 153 -28.04 11.24 14.02
CA LEU A 153 -28.58 11.38 12.66
C LEU A 153 -29.54 12.58 12.53
N GLU A 154 -30.41 12.79 13.51
CA GLU A 154 -31.34 13.93 13.51
C GLU A 154 -30.59 15.26 13.54
N ARG A 155 -29.48 15.35 14.29
CA ARG A 155 -28.62 16.54 14.29
C ARG A 155 -27.95 16.76 12.93
N GLU A 156 -27.40 15.71 12.32
CA GLU A 156 -26.77 15.82 11.00
C GLU A 156 -27.77 16.24 9.91
N ILE A 157 -28.98 15.68 9.94
CA ILE A 157 -30.08 16.09 9.05
C ILE A 157 -30.49 17.54 9.30
N ALA A 158 -30.54 18.00 10.55
CA ALA A 158 -30.85 19.38 10.87
C ALA A 158 -29.78 20.35 10.35
N ASP A 159 -28.49 20.02 10.51
CA ASP A 159 -27.37 20.79 9.96
C ASP A 159 -27.49 20.91 8.44
N LEU A 160 -27.75 19.80 7.74
CA LEU A 160 -27.94 19.79 6.28
C LEU A 160 -29.16 20.62 5.86
N ARG A 161 -30.30 20.50 6.57
CA ARG A 161 -31.51 21.30 6.30
C ARG A 161 -31.28 22.80 6.55
N ALA A 162 -30.38 23.16 7.47
CA ALA A 162 -29.97 24.52 7.74
C ALA A 162 -28.94 25.06 6.73
N GLY A 163 -28.56 24.26 5.71
CA GLY A 163 -27.59 24.65 4.69
C GLY A 163 -26.12 24.50 5.11
N VAL A 164 -25.85 23.88 6.25
CA VAL A 164 -24.49 23.57 6.70
C VAL A 164 -24.04 22.28 6.03
N VAL A 165 -23.40 22.41 4.87
CA VAL A 165 -22.77 21.27 4.18
C VAL A 165 -21.31 21.20 4.58
N LYS A 166 -20.97 20.21 5.40
CA LYS A 166 -19.57 19.88 5.71
C LYS A 166 -19.01 19.02 4.58
N GLU A 167 -18.54 19.67 3.52
CA GLU A 167 -17.77 18.96 2.49
C GLU A 167 -16.40 18.59 3.03
N LEU A 168 -15.96 17.37 2.70
CA LEU A 168 -14.58 16.97 2.92
C LEU A 168 -13.70 17.82 1.98
N SER A 169 -12.62 18.38 2.51
CA SER A 169 -11.59 19.00 1.65
C SER A 169 -11.04 17.97 0.66
N GLU A 170 -10.49 18.41 -0.48
CA GLU A 170 -9.93 17.48 -1.47
C GLU A 170 -8.89 16.52 -0.88
N GLN A 171 -8.10 16.99 0.09
CA GLN A 171 -7.12 16.16 0.79
C GLN A 171 -7.82 15.04 1.59
N GLN A 172 -8.87 15.39 2.34
CA GLN A 172 -9.66 14.42 3.11
C GLN A 172 -10.43 13.46 2.20
N GLN A 173 -10.91 13.91 1.04
CA GLN A 173 -11.56 13.06 0.05
C GLN A 173 -10.59 12.02 -0.53
N ARG A 174 -9.40 12.46 -0.95
CA ARG A 174 -8.35 11.57 -1.49
C ARG A 174 -7.90 10.55 -0.45
N GLU A 175 -7.74 10.96 0.80
CA GLU A 175 -7.39 10.07 1.91
C GLU A 175 -8.48 9.01 2.16
N ARG A 176 -9.76 9.41 2.17
CA ARG A 176 -10.89 8.50 2.40
C ARG A 176 -11.10 7.50 1.26
N ILE A 177 -10.85 7.91 0.02
CA ILE A 177 -10.87 7.01 -1.15
C ILE A 177 -9.74 5.96 -1.05
N ARG A 178 -8.53 6.36 -0.65
CA ARG A 178 -7.43 5.42 -0.42
C ARG A 178 -7.74 4.45 0.71
N GLU A 179 -8.32 4.91 1.81
CA GLU A 179 -8.75 4.07 2.93
C GLU A 179 -9.76 3.00 2.47
N VAL A 180 -10.78 3.38 1.69
CA VAL A 180 -11.76 2.44 1.13
C VAL A 180 -11.08 1.42 0.21
N TYR A 181 -10.13 1.85 -0.63
CA TYR A 181 -9.38 0.94 -1.50
C TYR A 181 -8.51 -0.04 -0.70
N GLN A 182 -7.85 0.42 0.37
CA GLN A 182 -7.07 -0.44 1.26
C GLN A 182 -7.95 -1.47 1.97
N LEU A 183 -9.07 -1.05 2.55
CA LEU A 183 -10.04 -1.96 3.19
C LEU A 183 -10.55 -3.00 2.18
N ALA A 184 -10.88 -2.59 0.96
CA ALA A 184 -11.29 -3.49 -0.13
C ALA A 184 -10.18 -4.46 -0.58
N SER A 185 -8.92 -4.02 -0.57
CA SER A 185 -7.77 -4.87 -0.91
C SER A 185 -7.51 -5.94 0.15
N VAL A 186 -7.70 -5.61 1.43
CA VAL A 186 -7.62 -6.55 2.56
C VAL A 186 -8.74 -7.61 2.47
N LEU A 187 -9.96 -7.21 2.09
CA LEU A 187 -11.09 -8.10 1.88
C LEU A 187 -10.78 -9.26 0.90
N THR A 188 -9.98 -9.06 -0.15
CA THR A 188 -9.62 -10.17 -1.08
C THR A 188 -8.68 -11.22 -0.46
N GLY A 189 -7.85 -10.83 0.50
CA GLY A 189 -6.99 -11.75 1.25
C GLY A 189 -7.73 -12.39 2.43
N ASP A 190 -8.58 -11.62 3.10
CA ASP A 190 -9.30 -12.03 4.29
C ASP A 190 -10.53 -12.88 3.96
N PHE A 191 -11.21 -12.71 2.83
CA PHE A 191 -12.29 -13.63 2.42
C PHE A 191 -11.78 -15.06 2.23
N ARG A 192 -10.57 -15.22 1.67
CA ARG A 192 -9.97 -16.55 1.49
C ARG A 192 -9.63 -17.20 2.83
N ARG A 193 -9.19 -16.38 3.78
CA ARG A 193 -8.81 -16.80 5.14
C ARG A 193 -10.04 -17.08 6.02
N VAL A 194 -11.10 -16.29 5.86
CA VAL A 194 -12.41 -16.48 6.49
C VAL A 194 -13.14 -17.67 5.86
N GLU A 195 -13.05 -17.90 4.54
CA GLU A 195 -13.56 -19.11 3.88
C GLU A 195 -12.84 -20.37 4.43
N ASP A 196 -11.51 -20.32 4.57
CA ASP A 196 -10.72 -21.40 5.17
C ASP A 196 -11.09 -21.63 6.66
N GLU A 197 -11.28 -20.57 7.45
CA GLU A 197 -11.71 -20.67 8.86
C GLU A 197 -13.17 -21.15 9.01
N ILE A 198 -14.06 -20.78 8.09
CA ILE A 198 -15.46 -21.26 8.03
C ILE A 198 -15.49 -22.74 7.63
N ARG A 199 -14.70 -23.18 6.64
CA ARG A 199 -14.55 -24.61 6.27
C ARG A 199 -13.97 -25.46 7.41
N LEU A 200 -13.09 -24.89 8.24
CA LEU A 200 -12.50 -25.59 9.39
C LEU A 200 -13.46 -25.73 10.59
N ARG A 201 -14.50 -24.89 10.69
CA ARG A 201 -15.45 -24.87 11.82
C ARG A 201 -16.82 -25.49 11.50
N ILE A 202 -17.13 -25.77 10.24
CA ILE A 202 -18.37 -26.43 9.82
C ILE A 202 -18.01 -27.77 9.15
N PRO A 203 -18.08 -28.92 9.85
CA PRO A 203 -17.94 -30.21 9.18
C PRO A 203 -19.13 -30.45 8.24
N ASP A 204 -18.83 -30.93 7.02
CA ASP A 204 -19.83 -31.42 6.07
C ASP A 204 -20.77 -32.41 6.76
N GLN A 205 -22.06 -32.10 6.81
CA GLN A 205 -23.08 -33.14 6.95
C GLN A 205 -23.43 -33.63 5.56
N GLY A 206 -22.77 -34.72 5.16
CA GLY A 206 -22.98 -35.47 3.93
C GLY A 206 -22.18 -36.76 3.95
#